data_AF-A0A2R7SUT5-F1
#
_entry.id   AF-A0A2R7SUT5-F1
#
_cell.length_a   1.000
_cell.length_b   1.000
_cell.length_c   1.000
_cell.angle_alpha   90.00
_cell.angle_beta   90.00
_cell.angle_gamma   90.00
#
_symmetry.space_group_name_H-M   'P 1'
#
loop_
_entity.id
_entity.type
_entity.pdbx_description
1 polymer ?
#
loop_
_entity_poly.entity_id
_entity_poly.type
_entity_poly.pdbx_seq_one_letter_code
_entity_poly.pdbx_strand_id
1 'polypeptide(L)' 'VQGSGNCDVSGIQRIVNLGEELKLQGTPVVVLANGKRLVGATPPDQFLADLDESTSQVAMRR' A
#
# COMPACT_ATOMS: atom_id res chain seq x y z
N VAL A 1 -7.01 5.77 -16.79
CA VAL A 1 -8.39 5.33 -16.46
C VAL A 1 -9.35 6.20 -17.25
N GLN A 2 -10.27 5.66 -18.06
CA GLN A 2 -11.30 6.44 -18.75
C GLN A 2 -12.68 6.02 -18.23
N GLY A 3 -13.34 6.89 -17.47
CA GLY A 3 -14.68 6.65 -16.94
C GLY A 3 -15.75 7.07 -17.94
N SER A 4 -16.72 6.21 -18.21
CA SER A 4 -17.83 6.44 -19.14
C SER A 4 -19.04 7.14 -18.47
N GLY A 5 -18.79 8.28 -17.79
CA GLY A 5 -19.83 9.10 -17.14
C GLY A 5 -19.28 10.40 -16.53
N ASN A 6 -20.17 11.30 -16.09
CA ASN A 6 -19.85 12.62 -15.50
C ASN A 6 -19.27 12.55 -14.06
N CYS A 7 -18.55 11.48 -13.71
CA CYS A 7 -17.95 11.30 -12.40
C CYS A 7 -16.52 11.87 -12.41
N ASP A 8 -16.16 12.63 -11.39
CA ASP A 8 -14.76 13.03 -11.18
C ASP A 8 -13.92 11.79 -10.80
N VAL A 9 -13.05 11.37 -11.72
CA VAL A 9 -12.13 10.23 -11.55
C VAL A 9 -10.70 10.66 -11.18
N SER A 10 -10.48 11.95 -10.94
CA SER A 10 -9.14 12.49 -10.66
C SER A 10 -8.47 11.83 -9.45
N GLY A 11 -9.24 11.49 -8.42
CA GLY A 11 -8.76 10.76 -7.24
C GLY A 11 -8.23 9.37 -7.57
N ILE A 12 -8.92 8.62 -8.43
CA ILE A 12 -8.49 7.28 -8.86
C ILE A 12 -7.19 7.39 -9.67
N GLN A 13 -7.11 8.37 -10.58
CA GLN A 13 -5.89 8.57 -11.38
C GLN A 13 -4.68 8.91 -10.50
N ARG A 14 -4.85 9.69 -9.43
CA ARG A 14 -3.77 9.96 -8.46
C ARG A 14 -3.29 8.69 -7.75
N ILE A 15 -4.22 7.80 -7.37
CA ILE A 15 -3.87 6.52 -6.72
C ILE A 15 -3.11 5.61 -7.69
N VAL A 16 -3.54 5.55 -8.96
CA VAL A 16 -2.85 4.77 -10.01
C VAL A 16 -1.43 5.30 -10.23
N ASN A 17 -1.27 6.62 -10.40
CA ASN A 17 0.03 7.25 -10.59
C ASN A 17 0.96 6.97 -9.40
N LEU A 18 0.47 7.06 -8.16
CA LEU A 18 1.26 6.71 -6.97
C LEU A 18 1.74 5.25 -7.00
N GLY A 19 0.88 4.32 -7.43
CA GLY A 19 1.25 2.92 -7.60
C GLY A 19 2.38 2.73 -8.62
N GLU A 20 2.30 3.44 -9.75
CA GLU A 20 3.31 3.43 -10.81
C GLU A 20 4.64 4.04 -10.33
N GLU A 21 4.61 5.20 -9.67
CA GLU A 21 5.78 5.86 -9.08
C GLU A 21 6.50 4.96 -8.06
N LEU A 22 5.73 4.25 -7.23
CA LEU A 22 6.24 3.30 -6.26
C LEU A 22 6.66 1.95 -6.88
N LYS A 23 6.46 1.76 -8.19
CA LYS A 23 6.72 0.52 -8.93
C LYS A 23 6.01 -0.70 -8.31
N LEU A 24 4.77 -0.51 -7.87
CA LEU A 24 3.96 -1.60 -7.32
C LEU A 24 3.53 -2.53 -8.45
N GLN A 25 3.74 -3.83 -8.27
CA GLN A 25 3.36 -4.86 -9.24
C GLN A 25 2.42 -5.86 -8.56
N GLY A 26 1.25 -6.09 -9.17
CA GLY A 26 0.21 -6.96 -8.62
C GLY A 26 -0.62 -6.30 -7.51
N THR A 27 -1.62 -7.03 -7.03
CA THR A 27 -2.54 -6.59 -5.97
C THR A 27 -2.95 -7.77 -5.08
N PRO A 28 -3.23 -7.56 -3.78
CA PRO A 28 -3.00 -6.33 -3.02
C PRO A 28 -1.50 -6.10 -2.75
N VAL A 29 -1.11 -4.85 -2.47
CA VAL A 29 0.20 -4.51 -1.90
C VAL A 29 0.00 -3.60 -0.70
N VAL A 30 0.63 -3.93 0.43
CA VAL A 30 0.63 -3.11 1.65
C VAL A 30 2.03 -2.56 1.89
N VAL A 31 2.14 -1.24 2.09
CA VAL A 31 3.39 -0.58 2.46
C VAL A 31 3.32 -0.24 3.95
N LEU A 32 4.16 -0.89 4.76
CA LEU A 32 4.23 -0.70 6.20
C LEU A 32 5.05 0.56 6.56
N ALA A 33 4.88 1.07 7.77
CA ALA A 33 5.49 2.34 8.20
C ALA A 33 7.02 2.29 8.25
N ASN A 34 7.61 1.10 8.42
CA ASN A 34 9.05 0.88 8.32
C ASN A 34 9.57 0.74 6.87
N GLY A 35 8.69 0.83 5.87
CA GLY A 35 8.99 0.71 4.44
C GLY A 35 8.90 -0.72 3.87
N LYS A 36 8.67 -1.74 4.71
CA LYS A 36 8.44 -3.12 4.25
C LYS A 36 7.19 -3.20 3.37
N ARG A 37 7.27 -3.94 2.27
CA ARG A 37 6.14 -4.18 1.35
C ARG A 37 5.66 -5.61 1.46
N LEU A 38 4.37 -5.79 1.70
CA LEU A 38 3.70 -7.09 1.66
C LEU A 38 3.01 -7.21 0.29
N VAL A 39 3.48 -8.11 -0.56
CA VAL A 39 2.99 -8.29 -1.94
C VAL A 39 2.11 -9.52 -2.01
N GLY A 40 0.88 -9.35 -2.51
CA GLY A 40 -0.13 -10.39 -2.57
C GLY A 40 -0.90 -10.55 -1.26
N ALA A 41 -1.84 -11.49 -1.28
CA ALA A 41 -2.61 -11.83 -0.08
C ALA A 41 -1.67 -12.42 0.99
N THR A 42 -1.51 -11.70 2.09
CA THR A 42 -0.69 -12.12 3.22
C THR A 42 -1.57 -12.85 4.24
N PRO A 43 -1.17 -14.01 4.77
CA PRO A 43 -1.91 -14.69 5.83
C PRO A 43 -2.14 -13.78 7.05
N PRO A 44 -3.29 -13.88 7.75
CA PRO A 44 -3.63 -12.96 8.85
C PRO A 44 -2.56 -12.89 9.95
N ASP A 45 -2.05 -14.02 10.42
CA ASP A 45 -1.07 -14.07 11.51
C ASP A 45 0.24 -13.38 11.13
N GLN A 46 0.70 -13.62 9.89
CA GLN A 46 1.89 -12.96 9.34
C GLN A 46 1.68 -11.45 9.19
N PHE A 47 0.49 -11.03 8.75
CA PHE A 47 0.15 -9.64 8.57
C PHE A 47 0.19 -8.87 9.90
N LEU A 48 -0.39 -9.45 10.97
CA LEU A 48 -0.38 -8.86 12.31
C LEU A 48 1.04 -8.78 12.88
N ALA A 49 1.83 -9.85 12.75
CA ALA A 49 3.22 -9.84 13.20
C ALA A 49 4.05 -8.74 12.52
N ASP A 50 3.88 -8.57 11.21
CA ASP A 50 4.59 -7.55 10.43
C ASP A 50 4.14 -6.12 10.77
N LEU A 51 2.86 -5.93 11.09
CA LEU A 51 2.33 -4.65 11.56
C LEU A 51 2.94 -4.24 12.90
N ASP A 52 2.96 -5.16 13.87
CA ASP A 52 3.51 -4.92 15.21
C ASP A 52 5.02 -4.61 15.14
N GLU A 53 5.75 -5.36 14.30
CA GLU A 53 7.18 -5.13 14.06
C GLU A 53 7.42 -3.74 13.44
N SER A 54 6.60 -3.35 12.47
CA SER A 54 6.70 -2.06 11.78
C SER A 54 6.51 -0.89 12.74
N THR A 55 5.48 -0.94 13.59
CA THR A 55 5.18 0.16 14.52
C THR A 55 6.26 0.29 15.60
N SER A 56 6.76 -0.84 16.12
CA SER A 56 7.84 -0.88 17.12
C SER A 56 9.14 -0.27 16.58
N GLN A 57 9.52 -0.62 15.35
CA GLN A 57 10.72 -0.05 14.71
C GLN A 57 10.62 1.46 14.48
N VAL A 58 9.45 1.94 14.08
CA VAL A 58 9.24 3.38 13.89
C VAL A 58 9.29 4.13 15.21
N ALA A 59 8.78 3.54 16.30
CA ALA A 59 8.85 4.15 17.63
C ALA A 59 10.30 4.26 18.15
N MET A 60 11.13 3.24 17.92
CA MET A 60 12.55 3.24 18.35
C MET A 60 13.44 4.19 17.54
N ARG A 61 13.01 4.59 16.34
CA ARG A 61 13.76 5.51 15.46
C ARG A 61 13.51 6.99 15.77
N ARG A 62 12.65 7.30 16.75
CA ARG A 62 12.38 8.67 17.23
C ARG A 62 13.09 8.91 18.54
#